data_AF-A0A7H1RJC0-F1
#
_entry.id   AF-A0A7H1RJC0-F1
#
_cell.length_a   1.000
_cell.length_b   1.000
_cell.length_c   1.000
_cell.angle_alpha   90.00
_cell.angle_beta   90.00
_cell.angle_gamma   90.00
#
_symmetry.space_group_name_H-M   'P 1'
#
loop_
_entity.id
_entity.type
_entity.pdbx_description
1 polymer ?
#
loop_
_entity_poly.entity_id
_entity_poly.type
_entity_poly.pdbx_seq_one_letter_code
_entity_poly.pdbx_strand_id
1 'polypeptide(L)'
;MALAGGDEIAFLDLAHVLRIWVELKAPVTAIAKAHGISLGLPHHTPPKFIKRSLQGATHISMPLASGVESPGVQIQGIRITNRALSPEEIKRRAMAGPPVATVSQMNFAEWLAAGVVEVPSETDGHPHAMLSREMLIKRVANVLGASHPAGSENADEFENRFDNIVLQLHRLRVANGYPSTYYQLLEIAGQIVQKLEPIRAIAP
;
A
#
# COMPACT_ATOMS: atom_id res chain seq x y z
N MET A 1 1.69 -8.26 27.11
CA MET A 1 3.02 -8.04 26.51
C MET A 1 3.59 -9.40 26.14
N ALA A 2 3.17 -9.96 25.00
CA ALA A 2 3.60 -11.24 24.44
C ALA A 2 3.13 -11.30 22.99
N LEU A 3 3.88 -10.71 22.07
CA LEU A 3 3.49 -10.60 20.66
C LEU A 3 4.69 -10.56 19.67
N ALA A 4 5.88 -10.17 20.13
CA ALA A 4 7.02 -9.88 19.26
C ALA A 4 7.51 -11.05 18.34
N GLY A 5 7.24 -12.32 18.67
CA GLY A 5 7.71 -13.47 17.86
C GLY A 5 6.66 -14.13 16.95
N GLY A 6 5.39 -14.18 17.37
CA GLY A 6 4.31 -14.81 16.58
C GLY A 6 3.83 -13.92 15.43
N ASP A 7 3.96 -12.61 15.59
CA ASP A 7 3.47 -11.63 14.64
C ASP A 7 4.34 -11.57 13.36
N GLU A 8 5.65 -11.76 13.46
CA GLU A 8 6.55 -11.68 12.30
C GLU A 8 6.27 -12.80 11.28
N ILE A 9 6.02 -14.02 11.76
CA ILE A 9 5.63 -15.16 10.92
C ILE A 9 4.27 -14.90 10.27
N ALA A 10 3.28 -14.43 11.06
CA ALA A 10 1.96 -14.10 10.52
C ALA A 10 2.02 -13.01 9.44
N PHE A 11 2.95 -12.04 9.56
CA PHE A 11 3.13 -11.00 8.54
C PHE A 11 3.79 -11.53 7.29
N LEU A 12 4.77 -12.41 7.44
CA LEU A 12 5.39 -13.11 6.32
C LEU A 12 4.34 -13.94 5.57
N ASP A 13 3.54 -14.72 6.28
CA ASP A 13 2.45 -15.53 5.72
C ASP A 13 1.42 -14.65 4.98
N LEU A 14 0.99 -13.54 5.59
CA LEU A 14 0.08 -12.60 4.94
C LEU A 14 0.67 -12.05 3.64
N ALA A 15 1.93 -11.61 3.66
CA ALA A 15 2.59 -11.08 2.47
C ALA A 15 2.70 -12.15 1.36
N HIS A 16 2.94 -13.40 1.73
CA HIS A 16 2.97 -14.53 0.79
C HIS A 16 1.62 -14.88 0.21
N VAL A 17 0.57 -14.95 1.03
CA VAL A 17 -0.80 -15.16 0.55
C VAL A 17 -1.20 -14.05 -0.43
N LEU A 18 -0.82 -12.81 -0.16
CA LEU A 18 -1.07 -11.69 -1.08
C LEU A 18 -0.27 -11.81 -2.39
N ARG A 19 0.92 -12.43 -2.40
CA ARG A 19 1.65 -12.71 -3.67
C ARG A 19 0.88 -13.69 -4.55
N ILE A 20 0.24 -14.70 -3.98
CA ILE A 20 -0.63 -15.62 -4.74
C ILE A 20 -1.73 -14.83 -5.44
N TRP A 21 -2.37 -13.87 -4.75
CA TRP A 21 -3.39 -13.01 -5.37
C TRP A 21 -2.83 -12.13 -6.49
N VAL A 22 -1.59 -11.65 -6.35
CA VAL A 22 -0.89 -10.92 -7.43
C VAL A 22 -0.69 -11.81 -8.65
N GLU A 23 -0.32 -13.08 -8.47
CA GLU A 23 -0.18 -14.04 -9.58
C GLU A 23 -1.52 -14.37 -10.24
N LEU A 24 -2.59 -14.43 -9.44
CA LEU A 24 -3.96 -14.67 -9.91
C LEU A 24 -4.64 -13.44 -10.54
N LYS A 25 -3.95 -12.31 -10.69
CA LYS A 25 -4.58 -11.07 -11.17
C LYS A 25 -5.22 -11.19 -12.55
N ALA A 26 -4.59 -11.93 -13.45
CA ALA A 26 -5.07 -12.15 -14.82
C ALA A 26 -6.34 -13.02 -14.86
N PRO A 27 -6.36 -14.23 -14.27
CA PRO A 27 -7.58 -15.05 -14.25
C PRO A 27 -8.73 -14.36 -13.49
N VAL A 28 -8.48 -13.70 -12.36
CA VAL A 28 -9.51 -12.95 -11.63
C VAL A 28 -10.13 -11.85 -12.51
N THR A 29 -9.28 -11.08 -13.21
CA THR A 29 -9.74 -10.04 -14.14
C THR A 29 -10.55 -10.63 -15.30
N ALA A 30 -10.12 -11.76 -15.84
CA ALA A 30 -10.82 -12.44 -16.94
C ALA A 30 -12.21 -12.94 -16.49
N ILE A 31 -12.31 -13.57 -15.32
CA ILE A 31 -13.58 -14.07 -14.78
C ILE A 31 -14.56 -12.92 -14.53
N ALA A 32 -14.09 -11.84 -13.89
CA ALA A 32 -14.92 -10.66 -13.64
C ALA A 32 -15.47 -10.08 -14.94
N LYS A 33 -14.61 -9.93 -15.96
CA LYS A 33 -14.99 -9.42 -17.28
C LYS A 33 -16.00 -10.34 -17.98
N ALA A 34 -15.78 -11.65 -17.96
CA ALA A 34 -16.66 -12.63 -18.61
C ALA A 34 -18.09 -12.62 -18.03
N HIS A 35 -18.23 -12.30 -16.75
CA HIS A 35 -19.52 -12.25 -16.05
C HIS A 35 -20.07 -10.83 -15.87
N GLY A 36 -19.43 -9.81 -16.46
CA GLY A 36 -19.87 -8.42 -16.33
C GLY A 36 -19.82 -7.87 -14.89
N ILE A 37 -18.94 -8.43 -14.04
CA ILE A 37 -18.83 -8.06 -12.63
C ILE A 37 -17.95 -6.81 -12.50
N SER A 38 -18.52 -5.75 -11.92
CA SER A 38 -17.73 -4.61 -11.44
C SER A 38 -17.33 -4.85 -9.98
N LEU A 39 -16.02 -4.87 -9.71
CA LEU A 39 -15.49 -5.17 -8.38
C LEU A 39 -15.59 -3.99 -7.41
N GLY A 40 -15.75 -2.77 -7.93
CA GLY A 40 -15.85 -1.57 -7.11
C GLY A 40 -14.69 -1.41 -6.12
N LEU A 41 -13.47 -1.67 -6.59
CA LEU A 41 -12.27 -1.72 -5.74
C LEU A 41 -11.93 -0.32 -5.24
N PRO A 42 -11.73 -0.13 -3.92
CA PRO A 42 -11.46 1.19 -3.35
C PRO A 42 -10.05 1.67 -3.69
N HIS A 43 -9.92 2.94 -4.07
CA HIS A 43 -8.64 3.58 -4.34
C HIS A 43 -8.60 5.00 -3.79
N HIS A 44 -7.51 5.36 -3.13
CA HIS A 44 -7.30 6.74 -2.67
C HIS A 44 -6.44 7.51 -3.68
N THR A 45 -6.95 8.66 -4.12
CA THR A 45 -6.16 9.64 -4.87
C THR A 45 -5.98 10.89 -4.02
N PRO A 46 -4.72 11.30 -3.71
CA PRO A 46 -4.48 12.51 -2.93
C PRO A 46 -5.06 13.75 -3.63
N PRO A 47 -5.75 14.65 -2.92
CA PRO A 47 -6.26 15.89 -3.50
C PRO A 47 -5.15 16.72 -4.16
N LYS A 48 -5.43 17.31 -5.33
CA LYS A 48 -4.44 18.05 -6.13
C LYS A 48 -3.73 19.16 -5.32
N PHE A 49 -4.45 19.84 -4.43
CA PHE A 49 -3.87 20.91 -3.61
C PHE A 49 -2.89 20.39 -2.56
N ILE A 50 -3.10 19.18 -2.02
CA ILE A 50 -2.15 18.54 -1.12
C ILE A 50 -0.86 18.20 -1.86
N LYS A 51 -0.97 17.70 -3.09
CA LYS A 51 0.20 17.46 -3.95
C LYS A 51 0.99 18.76 -4.19
N ARG A 52 0.29 19.87 -4.49
CA ARG A 52 0.92 21.20 -4.67
C ARG A 52 1.59 21.73 -3.41
N SER A 53 0.98 21.54 -2.24
CA SER A 53 1.58 21.99 -0.96
C SER A 53 2.88 21.27 -0.61
N LEU A 54 3.17 20.14 -1.25
CA LEU A 54 4.39 19.37 -1.03
C LEU A 54 5.41 19.58 -2.15
N GLN A 55 5.15 20.48 -3.10
CA GLN A 55 6.05 20.77 -4.20
C GLN A 55 7.41 21.26 -3.66
N GLY A 56 8.49 20.62 -4.10
CA GLY A 56 9.85 20.91 -3.64
C GLY A 56 10.26 20.20 -2.34
N ALA A 57 9.38 19.43 -1.70
CA ALA A 57 9.74 18.50 -0.63
C ALA A 57 9.94 17.09 -1.18
N THR A 58 10.77 16.29 -0.52
CA THR A 58 10.69 14.83 -0.65
C THR A 58 9.85 14.29 0.50
N HIS A 59 8.97 13.34 0.18
CA HIS A 59 8.09 12.75 1.18
C HIS A 59 7.72 11.31 0.86
N ILE A 60 7.42 10.58 1.93
CA ILE A 60 6.75 9.28 1.87
C ILE A 60 5.33 9.49 2.40
N SER A 61 4.32 9.04 1.67
CA SER A 61 2.91 9.10 2.10
C SER A 61 2.25 7.74 1.90
N MET A 62 1.85 7.11 2.99
CA MET A 62 1.09 5.86 3.00
C MET A 62 -0.31 6.11 3.60
N PRO A 63 -1.35 6.21 2.78
CA PRO A 63 -2.73 6.39 3.24
C PRO A 63 -3.26 5.08 3.84
N LEU A 64 -3.90 5.15 5.00
CA LEU A 64 -4.66 4.02 5.56
C LEU A 64 -6.13 4.39 5.45
N ALA A 65 -6.64 4.29 4.21
CA ALA A 65 -7.87 4.95 3.80
C ALA A 65 -9.15 4.26 4.32
N SER A 66 -9.02 3.01 4.79
CA SER A 66 -10.08 2.31 5.54
C SER A 66 -10.05 2.65 7.02
N GLY A 67 -9.01 3.37 7.48
CA GLY A 67 -8.75 3.64 8.88
C GLY A 67 -8.27 2.40 9.62
N VAL A 68 -7.21 2.56 10.42
CA VAL A 68 -6.84 1.56 11.42
C VAL A 68 -7.39 2.01 12.75
N GLU A 69 -8.33 1.24 13.28
CA GLU A 69 -8.83 1.44 14.64
C GLU A 69 -8.13 0.49 15.61
N SER A 70 -7.71 1.05 16.73
CA SER A 70 -7.13 0.37 17.87
C SER A 70 -7.71 0.99 19.14
N PRO A 71 -7.76 0.29 20.29
CA PRO A 71 -8.25 0.89 21.52
C PRO A 71 -7.56 2.24 21.81
N GLY A 72 -8.33 3.33 21.75
CA GLY A 72 -7.86 4.69 21.99
C GLY A 72 -7.04 5.35 20.86
N VAL A 73 -6.84 4.71 19.70
CA VAL A 73 -6.04 5.25 18.60
C VAL A 73 -6.68 4.97 17.24
N GLN A 74 -6.82 6.02 16.42
CA GLN A 74 -7.17 5.90 15.00
C GLN A 74 -5.99 6.36 14.14
N ILE A 75 -5.57 5.55 13.17
CA ILE A 75 -4.53 5.92 12.21
C ILE A 75 -5.14 5.96 10.82
N GLN A 76 -5.09 7.14 10.20
CA GLN A 76 -5.67 7.41 8.88
C GLN A 76 -4.62 7.48 7.77
N GLY A 77 -3.34 7.44 8.15
CA GLY A 77 -2.21 7.40 7.23
C GLY A 77 -0.93 7.91 7.86
N ILE A 78 0.18 7.66 7.19
CA ILE A 78 1.52 8.04 7.60
C ILE A 78 2.09 8.97 6.54
N ARG A 79 2.73 10.05 6.99
CA ARG A 79 3.47 10.93 6.11
C ARG A 79 4.76 11.40 6.76
N ILE A 80 5.85 11.25 6.03
CA ILE A 80 7.19 11.67 6.41
C ILE A 80 7.64 12.68 5.37
N THR A 81 8.02 13.88 5.78
CA THR A 81 8.51 14.95 4.90
C THR A 81 9.92 15.36 5.32
N ASN A 82 10.81 15.63 4.36
CA ASN A 82 12.20 16.01 4.63
C ASN A 82 12.38 17.49 5.03
N ARG A 83 11.29 18.21 5.30
CA ARG A 83 11.31 19.61 5.73
C ARG A 83 10.19 19.92 6.71
N ALA A 84 10.35 21.03 7.42
CA ALA A 84 9.27 21.63 8.18
C ALA A 84 8.17 22.14 7.22
N LEU A 85 6.91 21.94 7.63
CA LEU A 85 5.75 22.51 6.94
C LEU A 85 5.43 23.87 7.53
N SER A 86 5.05 24.81 6.68
CA SER A 86 4.52 26.12 7.08
C SER A 86 3.15 25.98 7.77
N PRO A 87 2.74 26.95 8.61
CA PRO A 87 1.41 26.96 9.22
C PRO A 87 0.27 26.84 8.21
N GLU A 88 0.40 27.47 7.05
CA GLU A 88 -0.58 27.42 5.96
C GLU A 88 -0.70 26.01 5.36
N GLU A 89 0.43 25.31 5.16
CA GLU A 89 0.45 23.93 4.67
C GLU A 89 -0.18 22.97 5.69
N ILE A 90 0.12 23.15 6.98
CA ILE A 90 -0.49 22.37 8.08
C ILE A 90 -2.00 22.60 8.12
N LYS A 91 -2.45 23.87 8.06
CA LYS A 91 -3.87 24.23 8.07
C LYS A 91 -4.61 23.65 6.87
N ARG A 92 -4.07 23.82 5.65
CA ARG A 92 -4.67 23.26 4.42
C ARG A 92 -4.77 21.74 4.50
N ARG A 93 -3.77 21.08 5.09
CA ARG A 93 -3.79 19.63 5.30
C ARG A 93 -4.87 19.21 6.29
N ALA A 94 -4.99 19.90 7.43
CA ALA A 94 -6.03 19.62 8.40
C ALA A 94 -7.43 19.76 7.78
N MET A 95 -7.63 20.81 6.96
CA MET A 95 -8.89 21.04 6.25
C MET A 95 -9.21 19.99 5.18
N ALA A 96 -8.20 19.32 4.61
CA ALA A 96 -8.41 18.25 3.63
C ALA A 96 -9.02 16.99 4.26
N GLY A 97 -8.93 16.85 5.58
CA GLY A 97 -9.32 15.66 6.29
C GLY A 97 -8.40 14.46 6.01
N PRO A 98 -8.76 13.29 6.54
CA PRO A 98 -8.02 12.06 6.30
C PRO A 98 -8.05 11.62 4.83
N PRO A 99 -7.09 10.77 4.42
CA PRO A 99 -7.22 9.99 3.20
C PRO A 99 -8.54 9.20 3.21
N VAL A 100 -9.36 9.38 2.17
CA VAL A 100 -10.58 8.61 1.95
C VAL A 100 -10.43 7.89 0.61
N ALA A 101 -10.74 6.60 0.60
CA ALA A 101 -10.80 5.80 -0.62
C ALA A 101 -12.17 5.95 -1.28
N THR A 102 -12.19 6.06 -2.60
CA THR A 102 -13.41 6.05 -3.39
C THR A 102 -13.50 4.77 -4.19
N VAL A 103 -14.71 4.34 -4.50
CA VAL A 103 -14.96 3.19 -5.38
C VAL A 103 -14.40 3.52 -6.77
N SER A 104 -13.44 2.73 -7.24
CA SER A 104 -12.85 2.87 -8.56
C SER A 104 -13.54 1.96 -9.59
N GLN A 105 -13.38 2.29 -10.87
CA GLN A 105 -13.78 1.45 -12.00
C GLN A 105 -12.65 0.54 -12.49
N MET A 106 -11.55 0.44 -11.72
CA MET A 106 -10.42 -0.39 -12.09
C MET A 106 -10.81 -1.86 -12.03
N ASN A 107 -10.33 -2.64 -13.00
CA ASN A 107 -10.30 -4.09 -12.84
C ASN A 107 -9.24 -4.51 -11.81
N PHE A 108 -9.21 -5.79 -11.45
CA PHE A 108 -8.33 -6.27 -10.38
C PHE A 108 -6.84 -6.07 -10.69
N ALA A 109 -6.42 -6.32 -11.93
CA ALA A 109 -5.03 -6.09 -12.35
C ALA A 109 -4.64 -4.60 -12.34
N GLU A 110 -5.51 -3.73 -12.84
CA GLU A 110 -5.32 -2.27 -12.80
C GLU A 110 -5.24 -1.75 -11.37
N TRP A 111 -6.08 -2.27 -10.48
CA TRP A 111 -6.11 -1.87 -9.07
C TRP A 111 -4.84 -2.29 -8.33
N LEU A 112 -4.33 -3.50 -8.58
CA LEU A 112 -3.04 -3.97 -8.06
C LEU A 112 -1.86 -3.13 -8.57
N ALA A 113 -1.92 -2.72 -9.85
CA ALA A 113 -0.92 -1.84 -10.46
C ALA A 113 -1.03 -0.38 -10.00
N ALA A 114 -2.19 0.04 -9.47
CA ALA A 114 -2.39 1.39 -9.00
C ALA A 114 -1.59 1.68 -7.72
N GLY A 115 -1.06 2.91 -7.64
CA GLY A 115 -0.31 3.40 -6.50
C GLY A 115 -1.04 3.24 -5.16
N VAL A 116 -0.29 2.92 -4.12
CA VAL A 116 -0.80 2.90 -2.74
C VAL A 116 0.15 3.63 -1.78
N VAL A 117 1.45 3.69 -2.08
CA VAL A 117 2.38 4.54 -1.33
C VAL A 117 3.03 5.54 -2.27
N GLU A 118 2.99 6.83 -1.93
CA GLU A 118 3.77 7.86 -2.61
C GLU A 118 5.16 7.92 -1.99
N VAL A 119 6.19 7.88 -2.82
CA VAL A 119 7.59 7.83 -2.40
C VAL A 119 8.43 8.84 -3.19
N PRO A 120 9.60 9.28 -2.69
CA PRO A 120 10.51 10.10 -3.47
C PRO A 120 10.89 9.37 -4.77
N SER A 121 11.00 10.12 -5.86
CA SER A 121 11.50 9.60 -7.13
C SER A 121 12.94 10.05 -7.35
N GLU A 122 13.75 9.16 -7.91
CA GLU A 122 15.13 9.42 -8.32
C GLU A 122 15.21 9.96 -9.76
N THR A 123 14.07 10.09 -10.45
CA THR A 123 14.02 10.51 -11.86
C THR A 123 13.81 12.02 -11.97
N ASP A 124 14.72 12.71 -12.66
CA ASP A 124 14.59 14.14 -12.94
C ASP A 124 13.29 14.45 -13.70
N GLY A 125 12.47 15.33 -13.13
CA GLY A 125 11.19 15.78 -13.71
C GLY A 125 9.93 15.26 -12.99
N HIS A 126 10.04 14.18 -12.21
CA HIS A 126 8.96 13.70 -11.34
C HIS A 126 9.50 13.58 -9.92
N PRO A 127 9.15 14.49 -9.00
CA PRO A 127 9.70 14.46 -7.63
C PRO A 127 9.22 13.26 -6.80
N HIS A 128 8.16 12.58 -7.25
CA HIS A 128 7.56 11.45 -6.56
C HIS A 128 7.22 10.31 -7.52
N ALA A 129 7.40 9.08 -7.05
CA ALA A 129 6.93 7.86 -7.66
C ALA A 129 5.78 7.27 -6.84
N MET A 130 4.99 6.40 -7.47
CA MET A 130 3.95 5.64 -6.81
C MET A 130 4.39 4.19 -6.70
N LEU A 131 4.52 3.69 -5.48
CA LEU A 131 4.64 2.27 -5.20
C LEU A 131 3.25 1.64 -5.34
N SER A 132 3.09 0.72 -6.29
CA SER A 132 1.83 0.00 -6.50
C SER A 132 1.54 -0.97 -5.36
N ARG A 133 0.29 -1.43 -5.25
CA ARG A 133 -0.09 -2.48 -4.28
C ARG A 133 0.71 -3.76 -4.53
N GLU A 134 0.81 -4.16 -5.79
CA GLU A 134 1.60 -5.32 -6.22
C GLU A 134 3.07 -5.18 -5.80
N MET A 135 3.68 -4.02 -6.05
CA MET A 135 5.08 -3.79 -5.69
C MET A 135 5.27 -3.83 -4.17
N LEU A 136 4.39 -3.17 -3.41
CA LEU A 136 4.42 -3.21 -1.95
C LEU A 136 4.34 -4.65 -1.41
N ILE A 137 3.40 -5.45 -1.90
CA ILE A 137 3.23 -6.86 -1.51
C ILE A 137 4.53 -7.65 -1.76
N LYS A 138 5.06 -7.57 -2.98
CA LYS A 138 6.28 -8.28 -3.39
C LYS A 138 7.48 -7.85 -2.54
N ARG A 139 7.69 -6.53 -2.37
CA ARG A 139 8.83 -6.00 -1.63
C ARG A 139 8.74 -6.29 -0.13
N VAL A 140 7.56 -6.22 0.48
CA VAL A 140 7.40 -6.61 1.90
C VAL A 140 7.75 -8.09 2.09
N ALA A 141 7.26 -8.98 1.22
CA ALA A 141 7.61 -10.40 1.30
C ALA A 141 9.12 -10.64 1.12
N ASN A 142 9.76 -9.92 0.19
CA ASN A 142 11.21 -10.03 -0.04
C ASN A 142 12.02 -9.56 1.16
N VAL A 143 11.68 -8.39 1.70
CA VAL A 143 12.34 -7.80 2.88
C VAL A 143 12.17 -8.67 4.14
N LEU A 144 11.05 -9.39 4.27
CA LEU A 144 10.76 -10.27 5.41
C LEU A 144 11.35 -11.69 5.29
N GLY A 145 12.11 -11.97 4.23
CA GLY A 145 12.92 -13.20 4.16
C GLY A 145 12.56 -14.17 3.04
N ALA A 146 11.82 -13.75 2.02
CA ALA A 146 11.52 -14.63 0.90
C ALA A 146 12.05 -14.17 -0.45
N SER A 147 12.88 -15.04 -1.03
CA SER A 147 13.33 -15.06 -2.42
C SER A 147 14.29 -13.94 -2.82
N HIS A 148 15.59 -14.24 -2.70
CA HIS A 148 16.78 -13.53 -3.18
C HIS A 148 17.52 -12.71 -2.10
N PRO A 149 18.71 -13.17 -1.64
CA PRO A 149 19.66 -12.29 -1.00
C PRO A 149 19.91 -11.09 -1.92
N ALA A 150 20.12 -9.90 -1.35
CA ALA A 150 20.65 -8.79 -2.11
C ALA A 150 21.86 -9.26 -2.93
N GLY A 151 21.81 -9.16 -4.27
CA GLY A 151 22.91 -9.55 -5.16
C GLY A 151 22.71 -10.80 -6.05
N SER A 152 21.50 -11.37 -6.18
CA SER A 152 21.26 -12.42 -7.20
C SER A 152 21.14 -11.83 -8.61
N GLU A 153 21.65 -12.53 -9.63
CA GLU A 153 21.71 -12.08 -11.04
C GLU A 153 20.34 -11.78 -11.72
N ASN A 154 19.22 -12.18 -11.09
CA ASN A 154 17.84 -11.88 -11.54
C ASN A 154 17.15 -10.77 -10.72
N ALA A 155 17.89 -10.06 -9.88
CA ALA A 155 17.32 -9.01 -9.06
C ALA A 155 16.97 -7.80 -9.93
N ASP A 156 15.67 -7.60 -10.17
CA ASP A 156 15.17 -6.47 -10.97
C ASP A 156 15.55 -5.16 -10.26
N GLU A 157 16.63 -4.51 -10.71
CA GLU A 157 17.24 -3.33 -10.07
C GLU A 157 16.20 -2.21 -9.85
N PHE A 158 15.23 -2.12 -10.76
CA PHE A 158 14.12 -1.17 -10.66
C PHE A 158 13.14 -1.46 -9.51
N GLU A 159 12.92 -2.73 -9.16
CA GLU A 159 12.05 -3.11 -8.03
C GLU A 159 12.79 -2.96 -6.69
N ASN A 160 14.09 -3.30 -6.66
CA ASN A 160 14.91 -3.28 -5.44
C ASN A 160 15.11 -1.87 -4.88
N ARG A 161 15.03 -0.82 -5.71
CA ARG A 161 15.15 0.58 -5.25
C ARG A 161 14.13 0.95 -4.17
N PHE A 162 13.00 0.23 -4.10
CA PHE A 162 11.97 0.47 -3.09
C PHE A 162 12.22 -0.26 -1.76
N ASP A 163 13.20 -1.16 -1.66
CA ASP A 163 13.44 -1.94 -0.44
C ASP A 163 13.74 -1.10 0.77
N ASN A 164 14.60 -0.10 0.62
CA ASN A 164 14.96 0.80 1.70
C ASN A 164 13.73 1.55 2.22
N ILE A 165 12.82 1.96 1.32
CA ILE A 165 11.58 2.65 1.69
C ILE A 165 10.63 1.68 2.39
N VAL A 166 10.49 0.46 1.88
CA VAL A 166 9.65 -0.58 2.50
C VAL A 166 10.17 -0.96 3.88
N LEU A 167 11.49 -1.09 4.05
CA LEU A 167 12.15 -1.31 5.34
C LEU A 167 11.92 -0.16 6.31
N GLN A 168 12.02 1.09 5.85
CA GLN A 168 11.74 2.27 6.68
C GLN A 168 10.29 2.26 7.17
N LEU A 169 9.32 2.00 6.28
CA LEU A 169 7.91 1.88 6.64
C LEU A 169 7.66 0.68 7.57
N HIS A 170 8.31 -0.46 7.32
CA HIS A 170 8.16 -1.66 8.14
C HIS A 170 8.68 -1.44 9.57
N ARG A 171 9.79 -0.73 9.73
CA ARG A 171 10.36 -0.39 11.05
C ARG A 171 9.52 0.63 11.83
N LEU A 172 8.66 1.39 11.14
CA LEU A 172 7.76 2.33 11.79
C LEU A 172 6.62 1.57 12.48
N ARG A 173 6.71 1.46 13.81
CA ARG A 173 5.68 0.83 14.64
C ARG A 173 4.54 1.82 14.92
N VAL A 174 3.30 1.38 14.72
CA VAL A 174 2.10 2.19 14.91
C VAL A 174 1.01 1.44 15.67
N ALA A 175 0.12 2.17 16.35
CA ALA A 175 -0.95 1.67 17.22
C ALA A 175 -0.44 0.59 18.21
N ASN A 176 -0.85 -0.66 18.07
CA ASN A 176 -0.50 -1.76 18.97
C ASN A 176 0.95 -2.26 18.82
N GLY A 177 1.86 -1.42 18.32
CA GLY A 177 3.27 -1.76 18.10
C GLY A 177 3.54 -2.52 16.81
N TYR A 178 2.60 -2.52 15.87
CA TYR A 178 2.72 -3.24 14.61
C TYR A 178 3.40 -2.43 13.51
N PRO A 179 4.14 -3.07 12.58
CA PRO A 179 4.71 -2.41 11.41
C PRO A 179 3.65 -1.65 10.63
N SER A 180 3.96 -0.46 10.16
CA SER A 180 2.99 0.30 9.38
C SER A 180 2.58 -0.42 8.08
N THR A 181 3.52 -1.16 7.47
CA THR A 181 3.24 -1.99 6.28
C THR A 181 2.22 -3.09 6.56
N TYR A 182 2.15 -3.60 7.80
CA TYR A 182 1.19 -4.64 8.16
C TYR A 182 -0.24 -4.15 7.98
N TYR A 183 -0.53 -2.93 8.44
CA TYR A 183 -1.84 -2.32 8.28
C TYR A 183 -2.22 -2.09 6.82
N GLN A 184 -1.25 -1.70 5.98
CA GLN A 184 -1.50 -1.56 4.55
C GLN A 184 -1.80 -2.90 3.88
N LEU A 185 -1.08 -3.97 4.25
CA LEU A 185 -1.34 -5.32 3.74
C LEU A 185 -2.69 -5.87 4.23
N LEU A 186 -3.07 -5.63 5.48
CA LEU A 186 -4.38 -5.99 6.01
C LEU A 186 -5.51 -5.26 5.27
N GLU A 187 -5.33 -3.96 4.99
CA GLU A 187 -6.29 -3.19 4.21
C GLU A 187 -6.48 -3.80 2.81
N ILE A 188 -5.38 -4.15 2.13
CA ILE A 188 -5.42 -4.81 0.82
C ILE A 188 -6.11 -6.17 0.92
N ALA A 189 -5.75 -7.00 1.91
CA ALA A 189 -6.32 -8.32 2.10
C ALA A 189 -7.83 -8.26 2.37
N GLY A 190 -8.26 -7.37 3.25
CA GLY A 190 -9.68 -7.14 3.54
C GLY A 190 -10.46 -6.71 2.30
N GLN A 191 -9.88 -5.85 1.47
CA GLN A 191 -10.48 -5.42 0.21
C GLN A 191 -10.58 -6.56 -0.80
N ILE A 192 -9.57 -7.43 -0.90
CA ILE A 192 -9.62 -8.65 -1.73
C ILE A 192 -10.75 -9.57 -1.28
N VAL A 193 -10.79 -9.93 0.01
CA VAL A 193 -11.81 -10.84 0.56
C VAL A 193 -13.22 -10.28 0.34
N GLN A 194 -13.44 -8.99 0.62
CA GLN A 194 -14.77 -8.39 0.51
C GLN A 194 -15.21 -8.17 -0.94
N LYS A 195 -14.31 -7.75 -1.83
CA LYS A 195 -14.67 -7.34 -3.20
C LYS A 195 -14.63 -8.47 -4.21
N LEU A 196 -13.92 -9.57 -3.92
CA LEU A 196 -13.88 -10.74 -4.81
C LEU A 196 -14.90 -11.82 -4.42
N GLU A 197 -15.69 -11.64 -3.36
CA GLU A 197 -16.76 -12.57 -2.98
C GLU A 197 -17.73 -12.91 -4.14
N PRO A 198 -18.15 -11.96 -5.01
CA PRO A 198 -18.99 -12.29 -6.16
C PRO A 198 -18.32 -13.26 -7.15
N ILE A 199 -16.99 -13.21 -7.29
CA ILE A 199 -16.25 -14.16 -8.12
C ILE A 199 -16.24 -15.54 -7.45
N ARG A 200 -16.02 -15.59 -6.13
CA ARG A 200 -16.04 -16.85 -5.35
C ARG A 200 -17.39 -17.58 -5.46
N ALA A 201 -18.50 -16.83 -5.54
CA ALA A 201 -19.83 -17.40 -5.69
C ALA A 201 -20.07 -18.08 -7.05
N ILE A 202 -19.22 -17.84 -8.05
CA ILE A 202 -19.37 -18.31 -9.43
C ILE A 202 -18.32 -19.37 -9.79
N ALA A 203 -17.16 -19.33 -9.14
CA ALA A 203 -16.13 -20.36 -9.27
C ALA A 203 -16.54 -21.62 -8.45
N PRO A 204 -16.83 -22.76 -9.09
CA PRO A 204 -17.19 -24.00 -8.40
C PRO A 204 -16.03 -24.61 -7.60
#